data_AF-A0A9D6J4I1-F1
#
_entry.id   AF-A0A9D6J4I1-F1
#
_cell.length_a   1.000
_cell.length_b   1.000
_cell.length_c   1.000
_cell.angle_alpha   90.00
_cell.angle_beta   90.00
_cell.angle_gamma   90.00
#
_symmetry.space_group_name_H-M   'P 1'
#
loop_
_entity.id
_entity.type
_entity.pdbx_description
1 polymer ?
#
loop_
_entity_poly.entity_id
_entity_poly.type
_entity_poly.pdbx_seq_one_letter_code
_entity_poly.pdbx_strand_id
1 'polypeptide(L)'
;MYFKSVLLLAVLMLYSHAVRAEDIGFVEKFSLSDERSIPLKQLIPGTEDYYYFHCLQYQNTGQFEKIPEILSQWIKRYNYTSRVEEIRNRQALFEYKRNPKQTMLFLKQRLNLQFNYQKQQLTPETKYPQTLDQSLINQKTLSEKAFGEYENLNGFEDSALEFLKNTQLNEDQRRDFLQRLKRPDFSELPSMVVADLRYRNSGGFGSIPIHRKLLLEQLETCLKLYPDLILDTNFVETYLTKIQPSADVDWKSDTKEKSLFLNRL
;
A
#
# COMPACT_ATOMS: atom_id res chain seq x y z
N MET A 1 33.22 23.27 -32.79
CA MET A 1 32.12 22.50 -33.43
C MET A 1 32.61 21.36 -34.34
N TYR A 2 33.89 20.95 -34.28
CA TYR A 2 34.44 19.86 -35.11
C TYR A 2 34.54 18.50 -34.38
N PHE A 3 34.40 18.47 -33.06
CA PHE A 3 34.59 17.26 -32.26
C PHE A 3 33.37 16.32 -32.27
N LYS A 4 32.15 16.87 -32.49
CA LYS A 4 30.91 16.08 -32.56
C LYS A 4 30.74 15.35 -33.91
N SER A 5 31.37 15.86 -34.97
CA SER A 5 31.27 15.29 -36.33
C SER A 5 32.17 14.07 -36.53
N VAL A 6 33.29 13.98 -35.80
CA VAL A 6 34.22 12.83 -35.85
C VAL A 6 33.65 11.63 -35.07
N LEU A 7 32.91 11.88 -33.99
CA LEU A 7 32.28 10.83 -33.20
C LEU A 7 31.15 10.12 -33.96
N LEU A 8 30.46 10.84 -34.86
CA LEU A 8 29.37 10.28 -35.67
C LEU A 8 29.86 9.34 -36.79
N LEU A 9 31.09 9.55 -37.28
CA LEU A 9 31.71 8.69 -38.30
C LEU A 9 32.25 7.38 -37.74
N ALA A 10 32.65 7.37 -36.46
CA ALA A 10 33.19 6.17 -35.79
C ALA A 10 32.10 5.15 -35.40
N VAL A 11 30.86 5.61 -35.17
CA VAL A 11 29.72 4.75 -34.85
C VAL A 11 29.13 4.08 -36.10
N LEU A 12 29.38 4.63 -37.30
CA LEU A 12 28.95 4.03 -38.57
C LEU A 12 29.84 2.88 -39.08
N MET A 13 31.06 2.71 -38.57
CA MET A 13 31.96 1.60 -38.96
C MET A 13 31.71 0.28 -38.21
N LEU A 14 30.90 0.30 -37.15
CA LEU A 14 30.59 -0.90 -36.36
C LEU A 14 29.42 -1.73 -36.92
N TYR A 15 28.85 -1.35 -38.06
CA TYR A 15 27.86 -2.14 -38.82
C TYR A 15 28.48 -2.85 -40.03
N SER A 16 29.75 -3.24 -39.92
CA SER A 16 30.38 -4.15 -40.88
C SER A 16 29.75 -5.53 -40.71
N HIS A 17 28.81 -5.83 -41.60
CA HIS A 17 28.13 -7.11 -41.70
C HIS A 17 29.18 -8.22 -41.76
N ALA A 18 29.05 -9.22 -40.89
CA ALA A 18 29.67 -10.52 -41.11
C ALA A 18 28.99 -11.18 -42.32
N VAL A 19 29.32 -10.73 -43.52
CA VAL A 19 29.03 -11.45 -44.75
C VAL A 19 29.93 -12.68 -44.72
N ARG A 20 29.37 -13.82 -44.30
CA ARG A 20 30.00 -15.11 -44.58
C ARG A 20 30.07 -15.23 -46.09
N ALA A 21 31.27 -15.20 -46.65
CA ALA A 21 31.53 -15.57 -48.02
C ALA A 21 31.29 -17.09 -48.16
N GLU A 22 30.01 -17.45 -48.27
CA GLU A 22 29.61 -18.78 -48.75
C GLU A 22 30.00 -18.79 -50.24
N ASP A 23 30.84 -19.74 -50.67
CA ASP A 23 31.18 -19.86 -52.09
C ASP A 23 29.87 -20.03 -52.87
N ILE A 24 29.46 -18.99 -53.60
CA ILE A 24 28.22 -18.96 -54.40
C ILE A 24 28.11 -20.23 -55.26
N GLY A 25 29.26 -20.75 -55.70
CA GLY A 25 29.35 -21.99 -56.47
C GLY A 25 28.92 -23.27 -55.73
N PHE A 26 29.02 -23.36 -54.40
CA PHE A 26 28.55 -24.54 -53.68
C PHE A 26 27.01 -24.61 -53.66
N VAL A 27 26.36 -23.53 -53.24
CA VAL A 27 24.89 -23.47 -53.10
C VAL A 27 24.20 -23.68 -54.44
N GLU A 28 24.74 -23.09 -55.50
CA GLU A 28 24.26 -23.29 -56.87
C GLU A 28 24.40 -24.75 -57.31
N LYS A 29 25.58 -25.36 -57.14
CA LYS A 29 25.82 -26.78 -57.47
C LYS A 29 24.91 -27.70 -56.67
N PHE A 30 24.72 -27.44 -55.37
CA PHE A 30 23.80 -28.22 -54.54
C PHE A 30 22.34 -28.08 -54.99
N SER A 31 21.92 -26.87 -55.40
CA SER A 31 20.53 -26.62 -55.78
C SER A 31 20.20 -27.19 -57.16
N LEU A 32 21.12 -27.05 -58.12
CA LEU A 32 20.92 -27.42 -59.54
C LEU A 32 21.36 -28.84 -59.89
N SER A 33 22.16 -29.52 -59.07
CA SER A 33 22.60 -30.89 -59.36
C SER A 33 21.45 -31.90 -59.28
N ASP A 34 21.37 -32.79 -60.27
CA ASP A 34 20.51 -33.97 -60.24
C ASP A 34 20.91 -34.91 -59.09
N GLU A 35 22.21 -35.05 -58.85
CA GLU A 35 22.79 -35.82 -57.74
C GLU A 35 23.41 -34.90 -56.69
N ARG A 36 22.60 -34.46 -55.74
CA ARG A 36 23.04 -33.58 -54.63
C ARG A 36 24.05 -34.22 -53.68
N SER A 37 24.28 -35.53 -53.77
CA SER A 37 25.31 -36.25 -53.02
C SER A 37 26.73 -35.88 -53.45
N ILE A 38 26.94 -35.42 -54.69
CA ILE A 38 28.26 -35.05 -55.22
C ILE A 38 28.77 -33.75 -54.56
N PRO A 39 28.01 -32.63 -54.56
CA PRO A 39 28.41 -31.42 -53.83
C PRO A 39 28.63 -31.69 -52.34
N LEU A 40 27.79 -32.49 -51.68
CA LEU A 40 27.92 -32.78 -50.24
C LEU A 40 29.29 -33.34 -49.84
N LYS A 41 29.98 -34.09 -50.73
CA LYS A 41 31.33 -34.62 -50.47
C LYS A 41 32.40 -33.52 -50.35
N GLN A 42 32.14 -32.32 -50.86
CA GLN A 42 33.03 -31.16 -50.77
C GLN A 42 32.97 -30.50 -49.40
N LEU A 43 31.94 -30.78 -48.60
CA LEU A 43 31.78 -30.22 -47.26
C LEU A 43 32.67 -30.96 -46.25
N ILE A 44 33.34 -30.17 -45.40
CA ILE A 44 34.25 -30.71 -44.38
C ILE A 44 33.41 -31.31 -43.23
N PRO A 45 33.57 -32.60 -42.90
CA PRO A 45 32.81 -33.24 -41.83
C PRO A 45 32.90 -32.51 -40.50
N GLY A 46 31.74 -32.26 -39.90
CA GLY A 46 31.63 -31.60 -38.60
C GLY A 46 31.70 -30.08 -38.64
N THR A 47 31.69 -29.45 -39.81
CA THR A 47 31.36 -28.03 -39.98
C THR A 47 29.85 -27.78 -39.91
N GLU A 48 29.44 -26.54 -39.66
CA GLU A 48 28.03 -26.16 -39.64
C GLU A 48 27.34 -26.41 -41.00
N ASP A 49 28.04 -26.13 -42.11
CA ASP A 49 27.51 -26.34 -43.47
C ASP A 49 27.35 -27.82 -43.80
N TYR A 50 28.31 -28.67 -43.39
CA TYR A 50 28.18 -30.11 -43.46
C TYR A 50 26.88 -30.59 -42.79
N TYR A 51 26.62 -30.18 -41.55
CA TYR A 51 25.40 -30.59 -40.85
C TYR A 51 24.13 -30.06 -41.53
N TYR A 52 24.11 -28.77 -41.89
CA TYR A 52 22.94 -28.13 -42.49
C TYR A 52 22.55 -28.77 -43.83
N PHE A 53 23.47 -28.87 -44.79
CA PHE A 53 23.16 -29.37 -46.13
C PHE A 53 22.89 -30.89 -46.15
N HIS A 54 23.52 -31.67 -45.27
CA HIS A 54 23.16 -33.08 -45.10
C HIS A 54 21.74 -33.25 -44.53
N CYS A 55 21.37 -32.48 -43.50
CA CYS A 55 20.00 -32.48 -42.98
C CYS A 55 18.99 -32.02 -44.04
N LEU A 56 19.30 -30.96 -44.80
CA LEU A 56 18.44 -30.44 -45.85
C LEU A 56 18.22 -31.48 -46.96
N GLN A 57 19.26 -32.19 -47.38
CA GLN A 57 19.14 -33.26 -48.37
C GLN A 57 18.30 -34.43 -47.85
N TYR A 58 18.45 -34.82 -46.59
CA TYR A 58 17.61 -35.85 -45.99
C TYR A 58 16.15 -35.44 -45.89
N GLN A 59 15.86 -34.16 -45.61
CA GLN A 59 14.50 -33.63 -45.65
C GLN A 59 13.92 -33.68 -47.07
N ASN A 60 14.68 -33.23 -48.07
CA ASN A 60 14.24 -33.20 -49.46
C ASN A 60 13.99 -34.61 -50.04
N THR A 61 14.70 -35.63 -49.53
CA THR A 61 14.56 -37.03 -49.96
C THR A 61 13.64 -37.86 -49.04
N GLY A 62 13.04 -37.25 -48.02
CA GLY A 62 12.14 -37.94 -47.09
C GLY A 62 12.82 -38.90 -46.10
N GLN A 63 14.14 -38.87 -46.00
CA GLN A 63 14.94 -39.72 -45.09
C GLN A 63 14.95 -39.15 -43.66
N PHE A 64 13.77 -38.90 -43.10
CA PHE A 64 13.57 -38.20 -41.82
C PHE A 64 14.23 -38.91 -40.64
N GLU A 65 14.35 -40.23 -40.69
CA GLU A 65 14.90 -41.06 -39.60
C GLU A 65 16.39 -40.84 -39.37
N LYS A 66 17.14 -40.34 -40.36
CA LYS A 66 18.58 -40.05 -40.25
C LYS A 66 18.89 -38.70 -39.61
N ILE A 67 17.89 -37.82 -39.52
CA ILE A 67 18.06 -36.43 -39.09
C ILE A 67 18.32 -36.32 -37.58
N PRO A 68 17.64 -37.04 -36.67
CA PRO A 68 17.84 -36.90 -35.23
C PRO A 68 19.30 -37.10 -34.80
N GLU A 69 19.99 -38.09 -35.39
CA GLU A 69 21.39 -38.37 -35.05
C GLU A 69 22.30 -37.21 -35.45
N ILE A 70 22.25 -36.80 -36.72
CA ILE A 70 23.07 -35.69 -37.25
C ILE A 70 22.78 -34.39 -36.50
N LEU A 71 21.50 -34.10 -36.28
CA LEU A 71 21.06 -32.90 -35.56
C LEU A 71 21.56 -32.90 -34.11
N SER A 72 21.57 -34.06 -33.44
CA SER A 72 22.10 -34.16 -32.08
C SER A 72 23.60 -33.89 -32.00
N GLN A 73 24.38 -34.37 -32.99
CA GLN A 73 25.81 -34.10 -33.09
C GLN A 73 26.07 -32.62 -33.39
N TRP A 74 25.28 -32.03 -34.29
CA TRP A 74 25.35 -30.62 -34.63
C TRP A 74 25.09 -29.72 -33.42
N ILE A 75 24.00 -29.96 -32.69
CA ILE A 75 23.64 -29.22 -31.47
C ILE A 75 24.73 -29.36 -30.40
N LYS A 76 25.29 -30.56 -30.21
CA LYS A 76 26.38 -30.76 -29.25
C LYS A 76 27.62 -29.91 -29.57
N ARG A 77 27.91 -29.67 -30.84
CA ARG A 77 29.12 -28.95 -31.27
C ARG A 77 28.92 -27.44 -31.35
N TYR A 78 27.78 -26.99 -31.88
CA TYR A 78 27.53 -25.58 -32.20
C TYR A 78 26.39 -24.95 -31.41
N ASN A 79 25.75 -25.71 -30.52
CA ASN A 79 24.54 -25.31 -29.80
C ASN A 79 23.37 -24.99 -30.77
N TYR A 80 22.29 -24.40 -30.27
CA TYR A 80 21.14 -23.98 -31.07
C TYR A 80 21.45 -22.73 -31.89
N THR A 81 21.92 -22.90 -33.12
CA THR A 81 22.08 -21.80 -34.10
C THR A 81 20.80 -21.54 -34.89
N SER A 82 20.75 -20.43 -35.65
CA SER A 82 19.61 -20.13 -36.53
C SER A 82 19.37 -21.23 -37.57
N ARG A 83 20.44 -21.80 -38.15
CA ARG A 83 20.36 -22.91 -39.10
C ARG A 83 19.87 -24.20 -38.44
N VAL A 84 20.25 -24.47 -37.19
CA VAL A 84 19.71 -25.60 -36.40
C VAL A 84 18.20 -25.44 -36.22
N GLU A 85 17.76 -24.25 -35.80
CA GLU A 85 16.34 -23.96 -35.61
C GLU A 85 15.54 -24.07 -36.90
N GLU A 86 16.09 -23.64 -38.03
CA GLU A 86 15.48 -23.80 -39.34
C GLU A 86 15.22 -25.29 -39.66
N ILE A 87 16.25 -26.14 -39.54
CA ILE A 87 16.11 -27.57 -39.80
C ILE A 87 15.12 -28.22 -38.83
N ARG A 88 15.14 -27.85 -37.53
CA ARG A 88 14.17 -28.34 -36.53
C ARG A 88 12.74 -27.97 -36.88
N ASN A 89 12.52 -26.71 -37.26
CA ASN A 89 11.20 -26.21 -37.65
C ASN A 89 10.67 -26.94 -38.87
N ARG A 90 11.51 -27.06 -39.92
CA ARG A 90 11.17 -27.80 -41.14
C ARG A 90 10.84 -29.26 -40.82
N GLN A 91 11.65 -29.91 -39.98
CA GLN A 91 11.46 -31.29 -39.60
C GLN A 91 10.13 -31.52 -38.90
N ALA A 92 9.77 -30.66 -37.94
CA ALA A 92 8.49 -30.73 -37.26
C ALA A 92 7.32 -30.63 -38.25
N LEU A 93 7.40 -29.72 -39.23
CA LEU A 93 6.35 -29.58 -40.26
C LEU A 93 6.24 -30.80 -41.18
N PHE A 94 7.37 -31.38 -41.62
CA PHE A 94 7.37 -32.60 -42.43
C PHE A 94 6.79 -33.79 -41.66
N GLU A 95 7.05 -33.89 -40.36
CA GLU A 95 6.55 -34.96 -39.51
C GLU A 95 5.09 -34.77 -39.05
N TYR A 96 4.44 -33.65 -39.38
CA TYR A 96 3.08 -33.36 -38.93
C TYR A 96 2.09 -34.48 -39.21
N LYS A 97 2.14 -35.06 -40.43
CA LYS A 97 1.22 -36.14 -40.83
C LYS A 97 1.45 -37.43 -40.03
N ARG A 98 2.70 -37.70 -39.62
CA ARG A 98 3.08 -38.89 -38.84
C ARG A 98 2.79 -38.70 -37.35
N ASN A 99 3.17 -37.54 -36.81
CA ASN A 99 3.15 -37.22 -35.39
C ASN A 99 2.53 -35.83 -35.12
N PRO A 100 1.21 -35.66 -35.34
CA PRO A 100 0.57 -34.34 -35.24
C PRO A 100 0.63 -33.78 -33.81
N LYS A 101 0.44 -34.63 -32.78
CA LYS A 101 0.49 -34.20 -31.37
C LYS A 101 1.85 -33.60 -31.00
N GLN A 102 2.94 -34.28 -31.36
CA GLN A 102 4.28 -33.82 -31.03
C GLN A 102 4.66 -32.56 -31.81
N THR A 103 4.26 -32.49 -33.07
CA THR A 103 4.45 -31.29 -33.91
C THR A 103 3.69 -30.10 -33.33
N MET A 104 2.46 -30.29 -32.86
CA MET A 104 1.69 -29.22 -32.22
C MET A 104 2.33 -28.76 -30.92
N LEU A 105 2.85 -29.67 -30.08
CA LEU A 105 3.60 -29.29 -28.88
C LEU A 105 4.84 -28.46 -29.23
N PHE A 106 5.62 -28.91 -30.23
CA PHE A 106 6.78 -28.19 -30.72
C PHE A 106 6.41 -26.78 -31.23
N LEU A 107 5.36 -26.64 -32.06
CA LEU A 107 4.94 -25.33 -32.58
C LEU A 107 4.42 -24.41 -31.48
N LYS A 108 3.66 -24.93 -30.51
CA LYS A 108 3.21 -24.16 -29.35
C LYS A 108 4.38 -23.57 -28.58
N GLN A 109 5.42 -24.37 -28.33
CA GLN A 109 6.63 -23.93 -27.66
C GLN A 109 7.42 -22.94 -28.53
N ARG A 110 7.63 -23.26 -29.81
CA ARG A 110 8.47 -22.49 -30.72
C ARG A 110 7.93 -21.10 -31.03
N LEU A 111 6.60 -20.97 -31.12
CA LEU A 111 5.88 -19.72 -31.37
C LEU A 111 5.41 -19.04 -30.08
N ASN A 112 5.68 -19.64 -28.91
CA ASN A 112 5.21 -19.18 -27.62
C ASN A 112 3.68 -18.92 -27.60
N LEU A 113 2.90 -19.85 -28.13
CA LEU A 113 1.45 -19.72 -28.20
C LEU A 113 0.83 -19.95 -26.82
N GLN A 114 0.32 -18.88 -26.24
CA GLN A 114 -0.43 -18.89 -25.00
C GLN A 114 -1.93 -19.04 -25.31
N PHE A 115 -2.56 -20.11 -24.81
CA PHE A 115 -4.00 -20.34 -24.93
C PHE A 115 -4.71 -19.96 -23.61
N ASN A 116 -4.24 -18.92 -22.95
CA ASN A 116 -4.76 -18.40 -21.69
C ASN A 116 -5.84 -17.33 -21.90
N TYR A 117 -6.44 -17.26 -23.09
CA TYR A 117 -7.60 -16.41 -23.35
C TYR A 117 -8.77 -16.87 -22.49
N GLN A 118 -9.01 -16.13 -21.41
CA GLN A 118 -10.18 -16.30 -20.57
C GLN A 118 -11.35 -15.53 -21.19
N LYS A 119 -12.56 -16.04 -20.96
CA LYS A 119 -13.80 -15.33 -21.32
C LYS A 119 -13.78 -13.96 -20.62
N GLN A 120 -13.82 -12.89 -21.41
CA GLN A 120 -13.93 -11.54 -20.86
C GLN A 120 -15.31 -11.39 -20.22
N GLN A 121 -15.37 -11.37 -18.88
CA GLN A 121 -16.59 -11.00 -18.15
C GLN A 121 -16.80 -9.49 -18.34
N LEU A 122 -17.67 -9.12 -19.28
CA LEU A 122 -18.02 -7.73 -19.59
C LEU A 122 -18.73 -7.03 -18.42
N THR A 123 -19.30 -7.81 -17.50
CA THR A 123 -19.91 -7.37 -16.25
C THR A 123 -19.40 -8.27 -15.12
N PRO A 124 -18.40 -7.83 -14.34
CA PRO A 124 -18.02 -8.55 -13.13
C PRO A 124 -19.19 -8.52 -12.15
N GLU A 125 -19.61 -9.68 -11.64
CA GLU A 125 -20.53 -9.75 -10.49
C GLU A 125 -19.79 -9.24 -9.25
N THR A 126 -19.87 -7.93 -9.01
CA THR A 126 -19.33 -7.33 -7.79
C THR A 126 -20.25 -7.61 -6.61
N LYS A 127 -19.83 -8.52 -5.73
CA LYS A 127 -20.51 -8.79 -4.46
C LYS A 127 -20.11 -7.72 -3.44
N TYR A 128 -20.76 -6.55 -3.51
CA TYR A 128 -20.64 -5.56 -2.44
C TYR A 128 -21.56 -5.94 -1.28
N PRO A 129 -21.13 -5.73 -0.02
CA PRO A 129 -22.04 -5.82 1.11
C PRO A 129 -23.16 -4.79 0.93
N GLN A 130 -24.41 -5.25 0.97
CA GLN A 130 -25.59 -4.39 0.84
C GLN A 130 -26.00 -3.77 2.18
N THR A 131 -25.45 -4.26 3.29
CA THR A 131 -25.76 -3.81 4.64
C THR A 131 -24.46 -3.56 5.42
N LEU A 132 -24.46 -2.48 6.19
CA LEU A 132 -23.41 -2.22 7.17
C LEU A 132 -23.73 -2.95 8.46
N ASP A 133 -22.78 -3.74 8.97
CA ASP A 133 -22.90 -4.38 10.26
C ASP A 133 -22.94 -3.30 11.36
N GLN A 134 -24.10 -3.15 12.00
CA GLN A 134 -24.33 -2.18 13.05
C GLN A 134 -23.44 -2.42 14.29
N SER A 135 -22.96 -3.65 14.48
CA SER A 135 -22.05 -3.95 15.57
C SER A 135 -20.69 -3.25 15.43
N LEU A 136 -20.27 -2.91 14.19
CA LEU A 136 -19.00 -2.24 13.93
C LEU A 136 -19.05 -0.74 14.23
N ILE A 137 -20.24 -0.14 14.17
CA ILE A 137 -20.44 1.32 14.34
C ILE A 137 -21.19 1.68 15.60
N ASN A 138 -21.48 0.70 16.47
CA ASN A 138 -22.10 0.98 17.75
C ASN A 138 -21.14 1.79 18.64
N GLN A 139 -21.70 2.57 19.57
CA GLN A 139 -20.93 3.46 20.43
C GLN A 139 -19.89 2.74 21.28
N LYS A 140 -20.20 1.56 21.80
CA LYS A 140 -19.29 0.79 22.66
C LYS A 140 -18.05 0.37 21.89
N THR A 141 -18.22 -0.21 20.70
CA THR A 141 -17.14 -0.65 19.82
C THR A 141 -16.27 0.52 19.38
N LEU A 142 -16.87 1.66 19.02
CA LEU A 142 -16.11 2.85 18.66
C LEU A 142 -15.37 3.45 19.85
N SER A 143 -15.96 3.43 21.06
CA SER A 143 -15.30 3.92 22.28
C SER A 143 -14.12 3.05 22.67
N GLU A 144 -14.28 1.72 22.65
CA GLU A 144 -13.21 0.75 22.90
C GLU A 144 -12.05 0.94 21.91
N LYS A 145 -12.37 1.17 20.63
CA LYS A 145 -11.36 1.47 19.62
C LYS A 145 -10.63 2.79 19.91
N ALA A 146 -11.37 3.86 20.22
CA ALA A 146 -10.78 5.16 20.53
C ALA A 146 -9.85 5.10 21.76
N PHE A 147 -10.27 4.41 22.82
CA PHE A 147 -9.43 4.20 24.01
C PHE A 147 -8.23 3.26 23.77
N GLY A 148 -8.30 2.38 22.77
CA GLY A 148 -7.16 1.55 22.36
C GLY A 148 -6.13 2.29 21.51
N GLU A 149 -6.55 3.29 20.74
CA GLU A 149 -5.68 4.08 19.87
C GLU A 149 -5.08 5.32 20.57
N TYR A 150 -5.78 5.91 21.54
CA TYR A 150 -5.40 7.15 22.20
C TYR A 150 -5.38 7.00 23.73
N GLU A 151 -4.35 7.54 24.37
CA GLU A 151 -4.27 7.60 25.84
C GLU A 151 -5.24 8.64 26.45
N ASN A 152 -5.59 9.67 25.67
CA ASN A 152 -6.51 10.77 26.03
C ASN A 152 -7.83 10.72 25.22
N LEU A 153 -8.62 11.79 25.19
CA LEU A 153 -9.91 11.83 24.49
C LEU A 153 -9.82 12.37 23.05
N ASN A 154 -8.63 12.42 22.44
CA ASN A 154 -8.47 12.88 21.05
C ASN A 154 -9.26 12.03 20.04
N GLY A 155 -9.55 10.77 20.36
CA GLY A 155 -10.43 9.90 19.55
C GLY A 155 -11.93 10.24 19.65
N PHE A 156 -12.33 11.20 20.48
CA PHE A 156 -13.72 11.59 20.69
C PHE A 156 -13.96 13.04 20.29
N GLU A 157 -15.11 13.31 19.69
CA GLU A 157 -15.60 14.68 19.45
C GLU A 157 -16.23 15.30 20.71
N ASP A 158 -16.35 16.64 20.75
CA ASP A 158 -16.95 17.35 21.89
C ASP A 158 -18.41 16.92 22.17
N SER A 159 -19.13 16.46 21.14
CA SER A 159 -20.49 15.92 21.26
C SER A 159 -20.54 14.65 22.11
N ALA A 160 -19.45 13.87 22.15
CA ALA A 160 -19.37 12.63 22.90
C ALA A 160 -19.18 12.88 24.41
N LEU A 161 -18.79 14.09 24.83
CA LEU A 161 -18.56 14.41 26.24
C LEU A 161 -19.80 14.16 27.11
N GLU A 162 -21.01 14.34 26.57
CA GLU A 162 -22.24 14.07 27.31
C GLU A 162 -22.34 12.61 27.78
N PHE A 163 -21.88 11.67 26.95
CA PHE A 163 -21.88 10.25 27.28
C PHE A 163 -20.70 9.88 28.19
N LEU A 164 -19.55 10.53 27.98
CA LEU A 164 -18.34 10.29 28.78
C LEU A 164 -18.48 10.73 30.24
N LYS A 165 -19.43 11.62 30.57
CA LYS A 165 -19.77 12.01 31.95
C LYS A 165 -20.00 10.81 32.87
N ASN A 166 -20.61 9.73 32.36
CA ASN A 166 -20.95 8.53 33.12
C ASN A 166 -19.97 7.38 32.93
N THR A 167 -18.83 7.64 32.28
CA THR A 167 -17.80 6.63 32.00
C THR A 167 -16.64 6.78 32.96
N GLN A 168 -16.05 5.67 33.40
CA GLN A 168 -14.85 5.72 34.23
C GLN A 168 -13.64 6.15 33.38
N LEU A 169 -13.20 7.39 33.56
CA LEU A 169 -12.03 7.94 32.87
C LEU A 169 -10.77 7.75 33.72
N ASN A 170 -9.63 7.49 33.07
CA ASN A 170 -8.32 7.52 33.71
C ASN A 170 -7.88 8.98 34.01
N GLU A 171 -6.70 9.17 34.58
CA GLU A 171 -6.23 10.49 35.02
C GLU A 171 -6.03 11.48 33.86
N ASP A 172 -5.44 11.03 32.75
CA ASP A 172 -5.18 11.86 31.57
C ASP A 172 -6.46 12.17 30.78
N GLN A 173 -7.33 11.17 30.63
CA GLN A 173 -8.66 11.31 30.02
C GLN A 173 -9.54 12.26 30.83
N ARG A 174 -9.50 12.18 32.17
CA ARG A 174 -10.22 13.10 33.05
C ARG A 174 -9.76 14.54 32.86
N ARG A 175 -8.45 14.77 32.78
CA ARG A 175 -7.90 16.11 32.53
C ARG A 175 -8.38 16.66 31.19
N ASP A 176 -8.27 15.86 30.13
CA ASP A 176 -8.70 16.26 28.78
C ASP A 176 -10.22 16.50 28.71
N PHE A 177 -11.01 15.67 29.40
CA PHE A 177 -12.45 15.86 29.57
C PHE A 177 -12.77 17.22 30.19
N LEU A 178 -12.12 17.56 31.32
CA LEU A 178 -12.33 18.83 32.01
C LEU A 178 -11.87 20.03 31.18
N GLN A 179 -10.81 19.89 30.38
CA GLN A 179 -10.33 20.94 29.46
C GLN A 179 -11.34 21.27 28.37
N ARG A 180 -12.04 20.26 27.86
CA ARG A 180 -12.99 20.42 26.75
C ARG A 180 -14.40 20.76 27.22
N LEU A 181 -14.72 20.51 28.49
CA LEU A 181 -16.05 20.76 29.04
C LEU A 181 -16.38 22.27 29.06
N LYS A 182 -17.52 22.64 28.45
CA LYS A 182 -17.94 24.05 28.32
C LYS A 182 -18.95 24.49 29.37
N ARG A 183 -19.70 23.54 29.95
CA ARG A 183 -20.84 23.78 30.85
C ARG A 183 -20.66 22.99 32.16
N PRO A 184 -20.93 23.60 33.32
CA PRO A 184 -20.82 22.94 34.63
C PRO A 184 -22.12 22.19 34.99
N ASP A 185 -22.69 21.42 34.08
CA ASP A 185 -24.04 20.83 34.20
C ASP A 185 -24.07 19.38 34.71
N PHE A 186 -23.01 18.95 35.40
CA PHE A 186 -22.86 17.59 35.90
C PHE A 186 -22.66 17.56 37.42
N SER A 187 -23.41 16.70 38.12
CA SER A 187 -23.45 16.65 39.58
C SER A 187 -22.14 16.16 40.20
N GLU A 188 -21.43 15.24 39.55
CA GLU A 188 -20.14 14.71 40.05
C GLU A 188 -18.94 15.52 39.53
N LEU A 189 -19.18 16.68 38.91
CA LEU A 189 -18.10 17.55 38.46
C LEU A 189 -17.16 17.99 39.61
N PRO A 190 -17.63 18.35 40.82
CA PRO A 190 -16.75 18.73 41.92
C PRO A 190 -15.77 17.63 42.33
N SER A 191 -16.22 16.37 42.40
CA SER A 191 -15.35 15.24 42.75
C SER A 191 -14.32 14.98 41.65
N MET A 192 -14.72 15.10 40.38
CA MET A 192 -13.82 14.97 39.24
C MET A 192 -12.74 16.06 39.20
N VAL A 193 -13.11 17.32 39.47
CA VAL A 193 -12.18 18.45 39.56
C VAL A 193 -11.19 18.23 40.71
N VAL A 194 -11.67 17.87 41.91
CA VAL A 194 -10.77 17.61 43.05
C VAL A 194 -9.82 16.45 42.78
N ALA A 195 -10.30 15.39 42.12
CA ALA A 195 -9.44 14.27 41.74
C ALA A 195 -8.37 14.70 40.71
N ASP A 196 -8.70 15.59 39.78
CA ASP A 196 -7.74 16.19 38.85
C ASP A 196 -6.74 17.14 39.54
N LEU A 197 -7.17 17.90 40.55
CA LEU A 197 -6.27 18.78 41.33
C LEU A 197 -5.23 18.00 42.12
N ARG A 198 -5.57 16.79 42.58
CA ARG A 198 -4.65 15.89 43.30
C ARG A 198 -3.67 15.15 42.38
N TYR A 199 -3.87 15.22 41.06
CA TYR A 199 -3.01 14.54 40.10
C TYR A 199 -1.64 15.20 40.00
N ARG A 200 -0.59 14.39 39.78
CA ARG A 200 0.81 14.85 39.77
C ARG A 200 1.08 15.96 38.77
N ASN A 201 0.44 15.92 37.60
CA ASN A 201 0.63 16.91 36.53
C ASN A 201 -0.45 17.99 36.54
N SER A 202 -1.05 18.26 37.71
CA SER A 202 -2.04 19.31 37.84
C SER A 202 -1.42 20.69 37.84
N GLY A 203 -1.96 21.58 37.01
CA GLY A 203 -1.61 23.00 36.99
C GLY A 203 -2.28 23.81 38.09
N GLY A 204 -2.99 23.17 39.03
CA GLY A 204 -3.74 23.84 40.10
C GLY A 204 -5.09 24.38 39.65
N PHE A 205 -5.80 25.04 40.57
CA PHE A 205 -7.11 25.61 40.27
C PHE A 205 -6.97 26.79 39.30
N GLY A 206 -7.93 26.94 38.38
CA GLY A 206 -7.87 27.95 37.32
C GLY A 206 -7.00 27.60 36.09
N SER A 207 -6.22 26.51 36.12
CA SER A 207 -5.47 26.04 34.93
C SER A 207 -6.36 25.51 33.81
N ILE A 208 -7.56 25.03 34.16
CA ILE A 208 -8.55 24.48 33.23
C ILE A 208 -9.74 25.47 33.12
N PRO A 209 -10.27 25.73 31.90
CA PRO A 209 -11.36 26.70 31.70
C PRO A 209 -12.62 26.42 32.53
N ILE A 210 -12.94 25.14 32.79
CA ILE A 210 -14.15 24.77 33.54
C ILE A 210 -14.11 25.23 35.01
N HIS A 211 -12.93 25.38 35.61
CA HIS A 211 -12.78 25.77 37.02
C HIS A 211 -13.47 27.11 37.33
N ARG A 212 -13.33 28.10 36.43
CA ARG A 212 -13.94 29.44 36.58
C ARG A 212 -15.46 29.46 36.32
N LYS A 213 -15.98 28.38 35.73
CA LYS A 213 -17.40 28.26 35.37
C LYS A 213 -18.22 27.52 36.42
N LEU A 214 -17.59 26.89 37.41
CA LEU A 214 -18.28 26.17 38.47
C LEU A 214 -19.32 27.05 39.19
N LEU A 215 -20.43 26.42 39.58
CA LEU A 215 -21.49 27.03 40.36
C LEU A 215 -21.06 27.19 41.82
N LEU A 216 -21.71 28.08 42.58
CA LEU A 216 -21.38 28.32 43.99
C LEU A 216 -21.45 27.03 44.82
N GLU A 217 -22.54 26.27 44.69
CA GLU A 217 -22.73 24.98 45.36
C GLU A 217 -21.64 23.95 45.00
N GLN A 218 -21.17 23.98 43.74
CA GLN A 218 -20.09 23.12 43.27
C GLN A 218 -18.74 23.53 43.86
N LEU A 219 -18.46 24.84 43.97
CA LEU A 219 -17.24 25.36 44.61
C LEU A 219 -17.21 25.03 46.10
N GLU A 220 -18.35 25.18 46.80
CA GLU A 220 -18.47 24.77 48.20
C GLU A 220 -18.24 23.27 48.38
N THR A 221 -18.73 22.46 47.45
CA THR A 221 -18.48 21.01 47.43
C THR A 221 -17.00 20.70 47.20
N CYS A 222 -16.34 21.41 46.27
CA CYS A 222 -14.88 21.29 46.08
C CYS A 222 -14.13 21.63 47.37
N LEU A 223 -14.52 22.70 48.08
CA LEU A 223 -13.88 23.11 49.33
C LEU A 223 -14.07 22.08 50.45
N LYS A 224 -15.25 21.46 50.55
CA LYS A 224 -15.49 20.35 51.50
C LYS A 224 -14.61 19.13 51.22
N LEU A 225 -14.37 18.82 49.95
CA LEU A 225 -13.56 17.68 49.52
C LEU A 225 -12.06 17.97 49.55
N TYR A 226 -11.65 19.23 49.40
CA TYR A 226 -10.26 19.66 49.38
C TYR A 226 -10.11 21.03 50.09
N PRO A 227 -9.96 21.02 51.43
CA PRO A 227 -9.94 22.25 52.24
C PRO A 227 -8.79 23.21 51.90
N ASP A 228 -7.65 22.69 51.44
CA ASP A 228 -6.46 23.49 51.08
C ASP A 228 -6.71 24.45 49.90
N LEU A 229 -7.81 24.24 49.16
CA LEU A 229 -8.20 25.08 48.03
C LEU A 229 -8.47 26.54 48.44
N ILE A 230 -8.76 26.80 49.72
CA ILE A 230 -8.92 28.17 50.24
C ILE A 230 -7.63 28.99 50.18
N LEU A 231 -6.47 28.32 50.11
CA LEU A 231 -5.17 28.98 49.98
C LEU A 231 -4.84 29.36 48.53
N ASP A 232 -5.58 28.82 47.55
CA ASP A 232 -5.37 29.10 46.13
C ASP A 232 -6.06 30.42 45.74
N THR A 233 -5.26 31.39 45.30
CA THR A 233 -5.74 32.72 44.89
C THR A 233 -6.78 32.63 43.76
N ASN A 234 -6.59 31.74 42.77
CA ASN A 234 -7.53 31.61 41.66
C ASN A 234 -8.90 31.09 42.13
N PHE A 235 -8.89 30.22 43.15
CA PHE A 235 -10.12 29.71 43.74
C PHE A 235 -10.86 30.82 44.48
N VAL A 236 -10.16 31.55 45.34
CA VAL A 236 -10.75 32.67 46.10
C VAL A 236 -11.33 33.72 45.16
N GLU A 237 -10.60 34.13 44.12
CA GLU A 237 -11.10 35.08 43.12
C GLU A 237 -12.37 34.56 42.44
N THR A 238 -12.36 33.29 42.01
CA THR A 238 -13.55 32.67 41.39
C THR A 238 -14.72 32.63 42.36
N TYR A 239 -14.50 32.25 43.62
CA TYR A 239 -15.52 32.17 44.66
C TYR A 239 -16.16 33.54 44.94
N LEU A 240 -15.33 34.58 45.10
CA LEU A 240 -15.80 35.95 45.31
C LEU A 240 -16.68 36.47 44.15
N THR A 241 -16.32 36.14 42.90
CA THR A 241 -17.17 36.53 41.74
C THR A 241 -18.54 35.88 41.75
N LYS A 242 -18.71 34.72 42.42
CA LYS A 242 -20.01 34.02 42.52
C LYS A 242 -20.86 34.50 43.69
N ILE A 243 -20.24 35.03 44.75
CA ILE A 243 -20.95 35.59 45.91
C ILE A 243 -21.44 37.02 45.66
N GLN A 244 -20.82 37.72 44.71
CA GLN A 244 -21.16 39.10 44.40
C GLN A 244 -22.68 39.24 44.11
N PRO A 245 -23.35 40.25 44.70
CA PRO A 245 -24.75 40.55 44.39
C PRO A 245 -24.95 40.81 42.90
N SER A 246 -26.17 40.58 42.40
CA SER A 246 -26.54 40.84 41.01
C SER A 246 -26.14 42.26 40.59
N ALA A 247 -25.75 42.45 39.32
CA ALA A 247 -25.39 43.75 38.76
C ALA A 247 -26.54 44.78 38.85
N ASP A 248 -27.78 44.31 38.97
CA ASP A 248 -28.97 45.16 39.11
C ASP A 248 -29.15 45.72 40.54
N VAL A 249 -28.36 45.26 41.50
CA VAL A 249 -28.44 45.65 42.91
C VAL A 249 -27.26 46.56 43.27
N ASP A 250 -27.54 47.82 43.61
CA ASP A 250 -26.52 48.74 44.15
C ASP A 250 -26.23 48.45 45.63
N TRP A 251 -25.55 47.33 45.86
CA TRP A 251 -25.15 46.88 47.20
C TRP A 251 -24.16 47.84 47.88
N LYS A 252 -23.52 48.77 47.15
CA LYS A 252 -22.59 49.74 47.75
C LYS A 252 -23.35 50.81 48.53
N SER A 253 -24.52 51.19 48.02
CA SER A 253 -25.39 52.22 48.60
C SER A 253 -26.50 51.63 49.49
N ASP A 254 -26.96 50.41 49.21
CA ASP A 254 -27.97 49.72 50.03
C ASP A 254 -27.33 48.99 51.22
N THR A 255 -27.52 49.55 52.43
CA THR A 255 -27.01 49.01 53.70
C THR A 255 -27.48 47.57 53.96
N LYS A 256 -28.68 47.19 53.54
CA LYS A 256 -29.22 45.84 53.76
C LYS A 256 -28.49 44.83 52.89
N GLU A 257 -28.39 45.09 51.60
CA GLU A 257 -27.68 44.22 50.66
C GLU A 257 -26.17 44.18 50.94
N LYS A 258 -25.58 45.29 51.39
CA LYS A 258 -24.19 45.33 51.87
C LYS A 258 -23.94 44.39 53.04
N SER A 259 -24.83 44.39 54.03
CA SER A 259 -24.71 43.51 55.20
C SER A 259 -24.90 42.03 54.85
N LEU A 260 -25.84 41.72 53.94
CA LEU A 260 -26.02 40.36 53.43
C LEU A 260 -24.79 39.87 52.66
N PHE A 261 -24.16 40.72 51.86
CA PHE A 261 -22.92 40.38 51.16
C PHE A 261 -21.76 40.13 52.12
N LEU A 262 -21.55 41.00 53.11
CA LEU A 262 -20.48 40.85 54.11
C LEU A 262 -20.65 39.60 54.98
N ASN A 263 -21.89 39.17 55.24
CA ASN A 263 -22.15 37.93 55.99
C ASN A 263 -21.89 36.65 55.17
N ARG A 264 -21.74 36.75 53.85
CA ARG A 264 -21.42 35.62 52.96
C ARG A 264 -19.92 35.46 52.70
N LEU A 265 -19.12 36.47 53.02
CA LEU A 265 -17.65 36.50 52.94
C LEU A 265 -17.02 35.74 54.11
#